data_AF-A0A6S6Z3J9-F1
#
_entry.id   AF-A0A6S6Z3J9-F1
#
_cell.length_a   1.000
_cell.length_b   1.000
_cell.length_c   1.000
_cell.angle_alpha   90.00
_cell.angle_beta   90.00
_cell.angle_gamma   90.00
#
_symmetry.space_group_name_H-M   'P 1'
#
loop_
_entity.id
_entity.type
_entity.pdbx_description
1 polymer ?
#
loop_
_entity_poly.entity_id
_entity_poly.type
_entity_poly.pdbx_seq_one_letter_code
_entity_poly.pdbx_strand_id
1 'polypeptide(L)'
;MKKFIWLAFAVLAALWTGLVALTLQLTDWVLATIATAQVPGAALDTSQWVAPAWAAGWVDPAWLQSLQGGLVWAAQGLNQILPVAGSLGTLISVLGWIVWAFIIVGLLVLALVLSWLAGKRQQAAEAPGRQVV
;
A
#
# COMPACT_ATOMS: atom_id res chain seq x y z
N MET A 1 11.44 21.87 18.01
CA MET A 1 12.09 20.55 17.88
C MET A 1 11.11 19.40 18.14
N LYS A 2 10.52 19.27 19.34
CA LYS A 2 9.60 18.15 19.69
C LYS A 2 8.32 18.02 18.85
N LYS A 3 7.65 19.12 18.48
CA LYS A 3 6.36 19.07 17.76
C LYS A 3 6.46 18.50 16.34
N PHE A 4 7.58 18.73 15.65
CA PHE A 4 7.76 18.23 14.28
C PHE A 4 8.04 16.74 14.23
N ILE A 5 8.82 16.21 15.17
CA ILE A 5 9.05 14.76 15.32
C ILE A 5 7.73 14.05 15.63
N TRP A 6 6.90 14.65 16.48
CA TRP A 6 5.57 14.13 16.80
C TRP A 6 4.59 14.18 15.64
N LEU A 7 4.59 15.26 14.85
CA LEU A 7 3.76 15.36 13.65
C LEU A 7 4.19 14.33 12.60
N ALA A 8 5.50 14.21 12.37
CA ALA A 8 6.11 13.21 11.49
C ALA A 8 5.70 11.79 11.91
N PHE A 9 5.83 11.48 13.21
CA PHE A 9 5.40 10.20 13.77
C PHE A 9 3.89 9.98 13.59
N ALA A 10 3.05 10.98 13.86
CA ALA A 10 1.60 10.86 13.72
C ALA A 10 1.19 10.61 12.26
N VAL A 11 1.82 11.28 11.29
CA VAL A 11 1.58 11.06 9.86
C VAL A 11 2.03 9.66 9.44
N LEU A 12 3.21 9.22 9.87
CA LEU A 12 3.72 7.88 9.57
C LEU A 12 2.82 6.80 10.20
N ALA A 13 2.38 7.00 11.44
CA ALA A 13 1.48 6.08 12.12
C ALA A 13 0.11 6.03 11.42
N ALA A 14 -0.44 7.17 11.00
CA ALA A 14 -1.70 7.23 10.26
C ALA A 14 -1.59 6.55 8.88
N LEU A 15 -0.50 6.80 8.13
CA LEU A 15 -0.23 6.14 6.86
C LEU A 15 -0.07 4.63 7.03
N TRP A 16 0.68 4.19 8.04
CA TRP A 16 0.88 2.78 8.35
C TRP A 16 -0.45 2.11 8.74
N THR A 17 -1.23 2.75 9.60
CA THR A 17 -2.55 2.23 10.03
C THR A 17 -3.51 2.17 8.85
N GLY A 18 -3.52 3.19 7.99
CA GLY A 18 -4.30 3.23 6.77
C GLY A 18 -3.92 2.10 5.81
N LEU A 19 -2.62 1.82 5.66
CA LEU A 19 -2.14 0.73 4.82
C LEU A 19 -2.54 -0.65 5.36
N VAL A 20 -2.42 -0.88 6.66
CA VAL A 20 -2.85 -2.13 7.30
C VAL A 20 -4.36 -2.30 7.12
N ALA A 21 -5.15 -1.25 7.39
CA ALA A 21 -6.59 -1.27 7.19
C ALA A 21 -6.97 -1.54 5.72
N LEU A 22 -6.27 -0.91 4.77
CA LEU A 22 -6.47 -1.15 3.35
C LEU A 22 -6.19 -2.61 2.99
N THR A 23 -5.07 -3.16 3.48
CA THR A 23 -4.68 -4.55 3.21
C THR A 23 -5.69 -5.55 3.77
N LEU A 24 -6.22 -5.30 4.97
CA LEU A 24 -7.28 -6.12 5.56
C LEU A 24 -8.56 -6.06 4.73
N GLN A 25 -9.02 -4.86 4.37
CA GLN A 25 -10.21 -4.70 3.54
C GLN A 25 -10.05 -5.32 2.15
N LEU A 26 -8.84 -5.28 1.58
CA LEU A 26 -8.52 -5.92 0.31
C LEU A 26 -8.56 -7.44 0.44
N THR A 27 -8.02 -7.97 1.55
CA THR A 27 -8.03 -9.40 1.86
C THR A 27 -9.45 -9.90 2.05
N ASP A 28 -10.25 -9.21 2.86
CA ASP A 28 -11.67 -9.54 3.09
C ASP A 28 -12.47 -9.50 1.79
N TRP A 29 -12.21 -8.53 0.92
CA TRP A 29 -12.83 -8.43 -0.40
C TRP A 29 -12.45 -9.61 -1.30
N VAL A 30 -11.17 -9.98 -1.36
CA VAL A 30 -10.71 -11.16 -2.12
C VAL A 30 -11.37 -12.43 -1.57
N LEU A 31 -11.39 -12.63 -0.25
CA LEU A 31 -12.02 -13.79 0.38
C LEU A 31 -13.52 -13.87 0.10
N ALA A 32 -14.23 -12.74 0.20
CA ALA A 32 -15.67 -12.66 -0.10
C ALA A 32 -15.94 -13.06 -1.56
N THR A 33 -15.07 -12.65 -2.48
CA THR A 33 -15.22 -13.01 -3.90
C THR A 33 -14.96 -14.50 -4.13
N ILE A 34 -13.93 -15.06 -3.50
CA ILE A 34 -13.64 -16.50 -3.62
C ILE A 34 -14.82 -17.31 -3.04
N ALA A 35 -15.39 -16.87 -1.92
CA ALA A 35 -16.53 -17.52 -1.29
C ALA A 35 -17.77 -17.52 -2.20
N THR A 36 -18.01 -16.43 -2.93
CA THR A 36 -19.12 -16.36 -3.90
C THR A 36 -18.82 -17.11 -5.19
N ALA A 37 -17.55 -17.25 -5.56
CA ALA A 37 -17.17 -17.81 -6.84
C ALA A 37 -17.38 -19.33 -6.95
N GLN A 38 -17.50 -20.10 -5.86
CA GLN A 38 -17.66 -21.58 -5.83
C GLN A 38 -17.33 -22.28 -7.15
N VAL A 39 -16.04 -22.34 -7.54
CA VAL A 39 -15.64 -22.95 -8.82
C VAL A 39 -15.01 -24.32 -8.56
N PRO A 40 -15.69 -25.43 -8.89
CA PRO A 40 -15.03 -26.70 -9.10
C PRO A 40 -14.20 -26.61 -10.39
N GLY A 41 -12.88 -26.57 -10.26
CA GLY A 41 -11.96 -27.12 -11.26
C GLY A 41 -11.46 -26.25 -12.42
N ALA A 42 -12.03 -25.09 -12.76
CA ALA A 42 -11.48 -24.30 -13.87
C ALA A 42 -11.86 -22.81 -13.86
N ALA A 43 -10.83 -21.96 -13.86
CA ALA A 43 -10.84 -20.51 -14.09
C ALA A 43 -11.77 -19.66 -13.18
N LEU A 44 -11.16 -18.74 -12.42
CA LEU A 44 -11.90 -17.69 -11.72
C LEU A 44 -12.61 -16.81 -12.75
N ASP A 45 -13.94 -16.87 -12.80
CA ASP A 45 -14.73 -15.95 -13.62
C ASP A 45 -14.72 -14.56 -12.97
N THR A 46 -13.88 -13.68 -13.51
CA THR A 46 -13.71 -12.32 -13.02
C THR A 46 -14.84 -11.38 -13.45
N SER A 47 -15.77 -11.82 -14.30
CA SER A 47 -16.89 -10.98 -14.76
C SER A 47 -17.89 -10.64 -13.65
N GLN A 48 -17.93 -11.47 -12.59
CA GLN A 48 -18.81 -11.29 -11.44
C GLN A 48 -18.14 -10.51 -10.28
N TRP A 49 -16.92 -10.02 -10.49
CA TRP A 49 -16.13 -9.39 -9.44
C TRP A 49 -16.62 -7.95 -9.18
N VAL A 50 -17.42 -7.79 -8.12
CA VAL A 50 -17.93 -6.47 -7.72
C VAL A 50 -16.82 -5.68 -7.03
N ALA A 51 -16.62 -4.42 -7.45
CA ALA A 51 -15.65 -3.52 -6.82
C ALA A 51 -15.99 -3.30 -5.33
N PRO A 52 -15.00 -3.23 -4.44
CA PRO A 52 -15.26 -2.99 -3.03
C PRO A 52 -15.88 -1.61 -2.82
N ALA A 53 -16.88 -1.51 -1.93
CA ALA A 53 -17.55 -0.25 -1.61
C ALA A 53 -16.58 0.81 -1.06
N TRP A 54 -15.51 0.39 -0.38
CA TRP A 54 -14.47 1.30 0.07
C TRP A 54 -13.69 1.92 -1.09
N ALA A 55 -13.53 1.23 -2.22
CA ALA A 55 -12.81 1.71 -3.40
C ALA A 55 -13.71 2.54 -4.32
N ALA A 56 -15.03 2.32 -4.23
CA ALA A 56 -16.03 3.03 -5.00
C ALA A 56 -16.03 4.53 -4.65
N GLY A 57 -15.42 5.34 -5.53
CA GLY A 57 -15.45 6.80 -5.44
C GLY A 57 -14.08 7.48 -5.50
N TRP A 58 -12.98 6.75 -5.31
CA TRP A 58 -11.62 7.32 -5.38
C TRP A 58 -10.58 6.43 -6.06
N VAL A 59 -10.90 5.15 -6.31
CA VAL A 59 -10.05 4.27 -7.14
C VAL A 59 -10.64 4.19 -8.55
N ASP A 60 -9.79 4.42 -9.56
CA ASP A 60 -10.18 4.23 -10.97
C ASP A 60 -10.54 2.75 -11.22
N PRO A 61 -11.69 2.46 -11.84
CA PRO A 61 -12.04 1.10 -12.23
C PRO A 61 -10.95 0.35 -13.02
N ALA A 62 -10.17 1.04 -13.85
CA ALA A 62 -9.07 0.45 -14.63
C ALA A 62 -7.92 -0.07 -13.74
N TRP A 63 -7.68 0.58 -12.60
CA TRP A 63 -6.71 0.11 -11.60
C TRP A 63 -7.19 -1.16 -10.92
N LEU A 64 -8.48 -1.22 -10.58
CA LEU A 64 -9.08 -2.43 -10.01
C LEU A 64 -9.00 -3.61 -10.99
N GLN A 65 -9.28 -3.38 -12.27
CA GLN A 65 -9.13 -4.39 -13.33
C GLN A 65 -7.68 -4.88 -13.46
N SER A 66 -6.71 -3.98 -13.35
CA SER A 66 -5.28 -4.33 -13.40
C SER A 66 -4.87 -5.20 -12.20
N LEU A 67 -5.36 -4.88 -11.00
CA LEU A 67 -5.16 -5.71 -9.80
C LEU A 67 -5.80 -7.09 -9.93
N GLN A 68 -7.01 -7.17 -10.50
CA GLN A 68 -7.69 -8.44 -10.77
C GLN A 68 -6.87 -9.30 -11.74
N GLY A 69 -6.36 -8.72 -12.83
CA GLY A 69 -5.46 -9.40 -13.76
C GLY A 69 -4.20 -9.91 -13.08
N GLY A 70 -3.60 -9.11 -12.19
CA GLY A 70 -2.46 -9.51 -11.37
C GLY A 70 -2.77 -10.67 -10.41
N LEU A 71 -3.96 -10.68 -9.79
CA LEU A 71 -4.41 -11.78 -8.92
C LEU A 71 -4.65 -13.07 -9.69
N VAL A 72 -5.27 -13.01 -10.87
CA VAL A 72 -5.46 -14.17 -11.74
C VAL A 72 -4.11 -14.70 -12.23
N TRP A 73 -3.21 -13.82 -12.66
CA TRP A 73 -1.85 -14.18 -13.04
C TRP A 73 -1.10 -14.83 -11.87
N ALA A 74 -1.22 -14.30 -10.65
CA ALA A 74 -0.62 -14.87 -9.46
C ALA A 74 -1.22 -16.24 -9.11
N ALA A 75 -2.53 -16.41 -9.21
CA ALA A 75 -3.21 -17.69 -8.96
C ALA A 75 -2.87 -18.76 -10.00
N GLN A 76 -2.74 -18.37 -11.27
CA GLN A 76 -2.27 -19.25 -12.35
C GLN A 76 -0.80 -19.61 -12.17
N GLY A 77 0.05 -18.63 -11.84
CA GLY A 77 1.45 -18.84 -11.49
C GLY A 77 1.58 -19.79 -10.29
N LEU A 78 0.77 -19.61 -9.25
CA LEU A 78 0.73 -20.52 -8.11
C LEU A 78 0.35 -21.94 -8.56
N ASN A 79 -0.67 -22.11 -9.38
CA ASN A 79 -1.06 -23.43 -9.90
C ASN A 79 0.04 -24.11 -10.74
N GLN A 80 0.84 -23.33 -11.47
CA GLN A 80 1.98 -23.86 -12.22
C GLN A 80 3.21 -24.15 -11.35
N ILE A 81 3.31 -23.49 -10.20
CA ILE A 81 4.42 -23.61 -9.24
C ILE A 81 4.12 -24.66 -8.16
N LEU A 82 2.85 -24.94 -7.84
CA LEU A 82 2.42 -25.99 -6.90
C LEU A 82 3.03 -27.38 -7.18
N PRO A 83 3.29 -27.80 -8.43
CA PRO A 83 4.01 -29.05 -8.71
C PRO A 83 5.51 -29.01 -8.41
N VAL A 84 6.12 -27.82 -8.29
CA VAL A 84 7.59 -27.61 -8.27
C VAL A 84 8.09 -26.98 -6.96
N ALA A 85 7.30 -26.16 -6.27
CA ALA A 85 7.73 -25.46 -5.08
C ALA A 85 6.93 -25.85 -3.84
N GLY A 86 7.61 -26.43 -2.87
CA GLY A 86 7.11 -26.52 -1.52
C GLY A 86 6.80 -25.14 -0.93
N SER A 87 5.50 -24.90 -0.74
CA SER A 87 4.89 -24.20 0.40
C SER A 87 4.81 -22.66 0.43
N LEU A 88 3.83 -22.24 1.23
CA LEU A 88 3.48 -20.92 1.78
C LEU A 88 4.63 -19.92 2.00
N GLY A 89 5.87 -20.39 2.18
CA GLY A 89 7.04 -19.53 2.39
C GLY A 89 7.29 -18.53 1.26
N THR A 90 7.05 -18.92 0.00
CA THR A 90 7.20 -18.00 -1.15
C THR A 90 6.14 -16.91 -1.13
N LEU A 91 4.89 -17.25 -0.81
CA LEU A 91 3.80 -16.29 -0.69
C LEU A 91 4.05 -15.30 0.46
N ILE A 92 4.47 -15.80 1.62
CA ILE A 92 4.86 -14.99 2.78
C ILE A 92 6.02 -14.06 2.43
N SER A 93 7.01 -14.54 1.66
CA SER A 93 8.14 -13.73 1.21
C SER A 93 7.70 -12.58 0.31
N VAL A 94 6.88 -12.85 -0.71
CA VAL A 94 6.34 -11.81 -1.61
C VAL A 94 5.51 -10.78 -0.83
N LEU A 95 4.62 -11.24 0.07
CA LEU A 95 3.85 -10.35 0.94
C LEU A 95 4.77 -9.50 1.84
N GLY A 96 5.83 -10.10 2.39
CA GLY A 96 6.84 -9.40 3.17
C GLY A 96 7.54 -8.29 2.39
N TRP A 97 7.92 -8.55 1.14
CA TRP A 97 8.53 -7.55 0.25
C TRP A 97 7.58 -6.40 -0.09
N ILE A 98 6.30 -6.70 -0.34
CA ILE A 98 5.29 -5.67 -0.58
C ILE A 98 5.15 -4.78 0.66
N VAL A 99 4.93 -5.38 1.84
CA VAL A 99 4.81 -4.65 3.10
C VAL A 99 6.04 -3.79 3.36
N TRP A 100 7.24 -4.34 3.13
CA TRP A 100 8.49 -3.61 3.30
C TRP A 100 8.65 -2.43 2.34
N ALA A 101 8.33 -2.61 1.05
CA ALA A 101 8.41 -1.52 0.06
C ALA A 101 7.54 -0.33 0.45
N PHE A 102 6.34 -0.58 0.98
CA PHE A 102 5.47 0.48 1.48
C PHE A 102 6.03 1.21 2.72
N ILE A 103 6.73 0.52 3.62
CA ILE A 103 7.43 1.16 4.75
C ILE A 103 8.48 2.14 4.24
N ILE A 104 9.28 1.73 3.24
CA ILE A 104 10.30 2.59 2.63
C ILE A 104 9.68 3.82 1.97
N VAL A 105 8.55 3.67 1.26
CA VAL A 105 7.82 4.81 0.70
C VAL A 105 7.36 5.77 1.81
N GLY A 106 6.82 5.26 2.91
CA GLY A 106 6.46 6.08 4.07
C GLY A 106 7.64 6.85 4.66
N LEU A 107 8.79 6.19 4.79
CA LEU A 107 10.04 6.83 5.25
C LEU A 107 10.56 7.89 4.27
N LEU A 108 10.44 7.66 2.96
CA LEU A 108 10.83 8.63 1.93
C LEU A 108 9.97 9.89 1.97
N VAL A 109 8.64 9.73 2.09
CA VAL A 109 7.71 10.86 2.26
C VAL A 109 8.08 11.65 3.52
N LEU A 110 8.37 10.95 4.62
CA LEU A 110 8.79 11.59 5.87
C LEU A 110 10.09 12.38 5.70
N ALA A 111 11.09 11.79 5.05
CA ALA A 111 12.37 12.43 4.79
C ALA A 111 12.20 13.70 3.95
N LEU A 112 11.35 13.66 2.91
CA LEU A 112 11.03 14.82 2.08
C LEU A 112 10.33 15.94 2.87
N VAL A 113 9.38 15.60 3.74
CA VAL A 113 8.69 16.59 4.57
C VAL A 113 9.67 17.24 5.55
N LEU A 114 10.53 16.45 6.19
CA LEU A 114 11.54 16.94 7.12
C LEU A 114 12.60 17.79 6.42
N SER A 115 13.07 17.40 5.23
CA SER A 115 14.06 18.18 4.47
C SER A 115 13.46 19.51 3.99
N TRP A 116 12.20 19.51 3.55
CA TRP A 116 11.50 20.73 3.17
C TRP A 116 11.34 21.70 4.36
N LEU A 117 10.98 21.17 5.53
CA LEU A 117 10.86 21.97 6.75
C LEU A 117 12.21 22.51 7.24
N ALA A 118 13.27 21.71 7.13
CA ALA A 118 14.62 22.13 7.46
C ALA A 118 15.09 23.28 6.54
N GLY A 119 14.83 23.15 5.23
CA GLY A 119 15.14 24.20 4.25
C GLY A 119 14.40 25.51 4.53
N LYS A 120 13.11 25.45 4.90
CA LYS A 120 12.36 26.65 5.31
C LYS A 120 12.93 27.35 6.54
N ARG A 121 13.47 26.59 7.50
CA ARG A 121 14.07 27.16 8.72
C ARG A 121 15.44 27.79 8.45
N GLN A 122 16.22 27.24 7.53
CA GLN A 122 17.48 27.83 7.08
C GLN A 122 17.24 29.16 6.35
N GLN A 123 16.28 29.18 5.41
CA GLN A 123 15.87 30.40 4.71
C GLN A 123 15.36 31.50 5.67
N ALA A 124 14.62 31.12 6.72
CA ALA A 124 14.16 32.07 7.74
C ALA A 124 15.28 32.56 8.67
N ALA A 125 16.35 31.78 8.85
CA ALA A 125 17.52 32.16 9.65
C ALA A 125 18.52 33.03 8.88
N GLU A 126 18.57 32.89 7.55
CA GLU A 126 19.40 33.69 6.65
C GLU A 126 18.74 34.98 6.17
N ALA A 127 17.46 35.23 6.50
CA ALA A 127 16.78 36.48 6.18
C ALA A 127 17.54 37.66 6.83
N PRO A 128 18.28 38.49 6.06
CA PRO A 128 19.12 39.54 6.61
C PRO A 128 18.25 40.76 6.89
N GLY A 129 18.23 41.23 8.14
CA GLY A 129 17.75 42.59 8.42
C GLY A 129 16.92 42.76 9.68
N ARG A 130 17.54 42.62 10.86
CA ARG A 130 17.24 43.53 11.98
C ARG A 130 18.46 43.72 12.88
N GLN A 131 19.56 44.15 12.25
CA GLN A 131 20.54 45.00 12.94
C GLN A 131 20.36 46.39 12.37
N VAL A 132 19.53 47.20 13.03
CA VAL A 132 19.67 48.64 13.00
C VAL A 132 20.03 49.05 14.41
N VAL A 133 21.24 49.61 14.50
CA VAL A 133 21.87 50.26 15.65
C VAL A 133 20.97 51.38 16.18
#